data_AF-A0A3E4LUJ0-F1
#
_entry.id   AF-A0A3E4LUJ0-F1
#
_cell.length_a   1.000
_cell.length_b   1.000
_cell.length_c   1.000
_cell.angle_alpha   90.00
_cell.angle_beta   90.00
_cell.angle_gamma   90.00
#
_symmetry.space_group_name_H-M   'P 1'
#
loop_
_entity.id
_entity.type
_entity.pdbx_description
1 polymer ?
#
loop_
_entity_poly.entity_id
_entity_poly.type
_entity_poly.pdbx_seq_one_letter_code
_entity_poly.pdbx_strand_id
1 'polypeptide(L)'
;MNALVIYRSLLSERDKNEFGYPEWDAAQKMLWVFIEKALEAGEESIADEIVDELYSLSDCGCTLEDEAVKADLEMLEKYGFGSRADKVRELCWK
;
A
#
# COMPACT_ATOMS: atom_id res chain seq x y z
N MET A 1 13.10 -5.88 -14.85
CA MET A 1 12.58 -6.75 -13.78
C MET A 1 11.18 -6.25 -13.48
N ASN A 2 10.16 -7.09 -13.46
CA ASN A 2 8.76 -6.63 -13.33
C ASN A 2 8.49 -6.22 -11.86
N ALA A 3 8.12 -4.96 -11.62
CA ALA A 3 7.86 -4.43 -10.27
C ALA A 3 6.81 -5.25 -9.51
N LEU A 4 5.75 -5.70 -10.18
CA LEU A 4 4.70 -6.55 -9.59
C LEU A 4 5.23 -7.90 -9.11
N VAL A 5 6.21 -8.48 -9.80
CA VAL A 5 6.80 -9.77 -9.39
C VAL A 5 7.57 -9.60 -8.08
N ILE A 6 8.29 -8.49 -7.93
CA ILE A 6 9.04 -8.17 -6.71
C ILE A 6 8.05 -7.87 -5.57
N TYR A 7 7.06 -7.02 -5.83
CA TYR A 7 5.99 -6.68 -4.89
C TYR A 7 5.32 -7.93 -4.31
N ARG A 8 4.85 -8.84 -5.17
CA ARG A 8 4.21 -10.10 -4.76
C ARG A 8 5.14 -11.01 -3.97
N SER A 9 6.43 -11.02 -4.30
CA SER A 9 7.42 -11.78 -3.53
C SER A 9 7.62 -11.21 -2.13
N LEU A 10 7.63 -9.88 -1.99
CA LEU A 10 7.78 -9.21 -0.70
C LEU A 10 6.52 -9.33 0.15
N LEU A 11 5.34 -9.18 -0.45
CA LEU A 11 4.06 -9.49 0.19
C LEU A 11 4.02 -10.92 0.71
N SER A 12 4.38 -11.90 -0.13
CA SER A 12 4.41 -13.30 0.29
C SER A 12 5.39 -13.54 1.43
N GLU A 13 6.51 -12.81 1.50
CA GLU A 13 7.43 -12.92 2.62
C GLU A 13 6.83 -12.35 3.91
N ARG A 14 6.16 -11.20 3.83
CA ARG A 14 5.44 -10.63 4.96
C ARG A 14 4.35 -11.57 5.47
N ASP A 15 3.52 -12.10 4.57
CA ASP A 15 2.34 -12.89 4.92
C ASP A 15 2.66 -14.29 5.46
N LYS A 16 3.92 -14.75 5.36
CA LYS A 16 4.39 -15.97 6.05
C LYS A 16 4.58 -15.76 7.55
N ASN A 17 4.74 -14.52 7.99
CA ASN A 17 5.00 -14.16 9.38
C ASN A 17 3.70 -13.76 10.08
N GLU A 18 3.62 -13.99 11.39
CA GLU A 18 2.44 -13.63 12.18
C GLU A 18 2.41 -12.13 12.45
N PHE A 19 1.26 -11.49 12.22
CA PHE A 19 1.09 -10.06 12.45
C PHE A 19 1.42 -9.69 13.90
N GLY A 20 2.20 -8.62 14.09
CA GLY A 20 2.67 -8.16 15.40
C GLY A 20 3.94 -8.84 15.92
N TYR A 21 4.52 -9.78 15.16
CA TYR A 21 5.83 -10.34 15.46
C TYR A 21 6.95 -9.54 14.76
N PRO A 22 8.17 -9.50 15.34
CA PRO A 22 9.29 -8.73 14.77
C PRO A 22 9.62 -9.06 13.32
N GLU A 23 9.45 -10.31 12.90
CA GLU A 23 9.69 -10.78 11.54
C GLU A 23 8.68 -10.19 10.55
N TRP A 24 7.41 -10.08 10.97
CA TRP A 24 6.38 -9.42 10.17
C TRP A 24 6.68 -7.93 10.00
N ASP A 25 7.07 -7.24 11.08
CA ASP A 25 7.45 -5.83 11.04
C ASP A 25 8.67 -5.59 10.12
N ALA A 26 9.65 -6.49 10.15
CA ALA A 26 10.82 -6.42 9.29
C ALA A 26 10.44 -6.60 7.81
N ALA A 27 9.58 -7.58 7.51
CA ALA A 27 9.09 -7.81 6.16
C ALA A 27 8.21 -6.65 5.65
N GLN A 28 7.32 -6.10 6.48
CA GLN A 28 6.50 -4.94 6.16
C GLN A 28 7.38 -3.71 5.86
N LYS A 29 8.45 -3.46 6.62
CA LYS A 29 9.40 -2.38 6.33
C LYS A 29 10.09 -2.55 4.98
N MET A 30 10.49 -3.79 4.65
CA MET A 30 11.12 -4.08 3.35
C MET A 30 10.16 -3.87 2.18
N LEU A 31 8.90 -4.32 2.34
CA LEU A 31 7.84 -4.06 1.38
C LEU A 31 7.62 -2.56 1.20
N TRP A 32 7.55 -1.79 2.29
CA TRP A 32 7.35 -0.34 2.27
C TRP A 32 8.47 0.40 1.52
N VAL A 33 9.73 0.07 1.83
CA VAL A 33 10.90 0.65 1.13
C VAL A 33 10.88 0.34 -0.36
N PHE A 34 10.42 -0.85 -0.74
CA PHE A 34 10.26 -1.19 -2.16
C PHE A 34 9.15 -0.36 -2.82
N ILE A 35 7.99 -0.26 -2.19
CA ILE A 35 6.85 0.52 -2.70
C ILE A 35 7.28 1.97 -2.91
N GLU A 36 7.90 2.61 -1.91
CA GLU A 36 8.39 4.00 -2.02
C GLU A 36 9.27 4.20 -3.27
N LYS A 37 10.24 3.31 -3.49
CA LYS A 37 11.15 3.38 -4.65
C LYS A 37 10.44 3.13 -5.97
N ALA A 38 9.46 2.23 -5.99
CA ALA A 38 8.70 1.94 -7.19
C ALA A 38 7.81 3.12 -7.58
N LEU A 39 7.15 3.75 -6.61
CA LEU A 39 6.36 4.95 -6.83
C LEU A 39 7.22 6.14 -7.24
N GLU A 40 8.39 6.33 -6.62
CA GLU A 40 9.36 7.35 -7.03
C GLU A 40 9.82 7.16 -8.49
N ALA A 41 9.90 5.91 -8.95
CA ALA A 41 10.22 5.57 -10.34
C ALA A 41 9.01 5.70 -11.30
N GLY A 42 7.82 6.04 -10.80
CA GLY A 42 6.60 6.16 -11.59
C GLY A 42 5.95 4.83 -11.99
N GLU A 43 6.20 3.76 -11.21
CA GLU A 43 5.61 2.43 -11.48
C GLU A 43 4.09 2.44 -11.21
N GLU A 44 3.31 2.76 -12.24
CA GLU A 44 1.85 2.84 -12.16
C GLU A 44 1.21 1.55 -11.61
N SER A 45 1.78 0.39 -11.96
CA SER A 45 1.26 -0.90 -11.49
C SER A 45 1.35 -1.08 -9.98
N ILE A 46 2.34 -0.48 -9.31
CA ILE A 46 2.45 -0.53 -7.85
C ILE A 46 1.47 0.44 -7.20
N ALA A 47 1.29 1.62 -7.79
CA ALA A 47 0.26 2.55 -7.32
C ALA A 47 -1.15 1.97 -7.47
N ASP A 48 -1.41 1.11 -8.47
CA ASP A 48 -2.70 0.42 -8.60
C ASP A 48 -2.91 -0.62 -7.49
N GLU A 49 -1.87 -1.35 -7.07
CA GLU A 49 -1.97 -2.31 -5.97
C GLU A 49 -2.27 -1.61 -4.61
N ILE A 50 -1.72 -0.41 -4.37
CA ILE A 50 -2.08 0.39 -3.16
C ILE A 50 -3.54 0.84 -3.21
N VAL A 51 -4.03 1.21 -4.40
CA VAL A 51 -5.45 1.56 -4.58
C VAL A 51 -6.35 0.36 -4.28
N ASP A 52 -6.00 -0.83 -4.76
CA ASP A 52 -6.72 -2.07 -4.47
C ASP A 52 -6.71 -2.44 -2.98
N GLU A 53 -5.59 -2.19 -2.28
CA GLU A 53 -5.49 -2.33 -0.82
C GLU A 53 -6.45 -1.36 -0.11
N LEU A 54 -6.49 -0.09 -0.50
CA LEU A 54 -7.40 0.90 0.07
C LEU A 54 -8.89 0.57 -0.17
N TYR A 55 -9.24 0.04 -1.35
CA TYR A 55 -10.59 -0.49 -1.61
C TYR A 55 -10.93 -1.62 -0.62
N SER A 56 -10.01 -2.55 -0.42
CA SER A 56 -10.18 -3.67 0.50
C SER A 56 -10.33 -3.21 1.96
N LEU A 57 -9.57 -2.20 2.38
CA LEU A 57 -9.67 -1.59 3.71
C LEU A 57 -11.02 -0.89 3.91
N SER A 58 -11.50 -0.15 2.91
CA SER A 58 -12.83 0.47 2.92
C SER A 58 -13.93 -0.59 3.12
N ASP A 59 -13.88 -1.69 2.35
CA ASP A 59 -14.83 -2.80 2.45
C ASP A 59 -14.77 -3.52 3.81
N CYS A 60 -13.58 -3.62 4.43
CA CYS A 60 -13.40 -4.17 5.77
C CYS A 60 -13.95 -3.24 6.87
N GLY A 61 -14.32 -2.00 6.52
CA GLY A 61 -14.87 -1.03 7.44
C GLY A 61 -13.85 -0.18 8.17
N CYS A 62 -12.64 -0.07 7.63
CA CYS A 62 -11.72 0.98 8.02
C CYS A 62 -12.30 2.36 7.64
N THR A 63 -11.67 3.38 8.19
CA THR A 63 -12.00 4.79 8.03
C THR A 63 -10.79 5.53 7.50
N LEU A 64 -10.99 6.75 7.02
CA LEU A 64 -9.89 7.64 6.64
C LEU A 64 -8.99 8.04 7.82
N GLU A 65 -9.41 7.78 9.06
CA GLU A 65 -8.63 8.07 10.24
C GLU A 65 -7.65 6.95 10.62
N ASP A 66 -7.81 5.74 10.08
CA ASP A 66 -6.93 4.62 10.34
C ASP A 66 -5.52 4.89 9.79
N GLU A 67 -4.51 4.62 10.60
CA GLU A 67 -3.11 4.95 10.28
C GLU A 67 -2.60 4.28 8.99
N ALA A 68 -3.04 3.05 8.72
CA ALA A 68 -2.71 2.36 7.47
C ALA A 68 -3.30 3.09 6.25
N VAL A 69 -4.57 3.49 6.33
CA VAL A 69 -5.26 4.22 5.25
C VAL A 69 -4.59 5.57 5.00
N LYS A 70 -4.25 6.30 6.06
CA LYS A 70 -3.53 7.57 5.96
C LYS A 70 -2.17 7.39 5.29
N ALA A 71 -1.38 6.41 5.73
CA ALA A 71 -0.04 6.16 5.18
C ALA A 71 -0.08 5.86 3.68
N ASP A 72 -1.02 5.03 3.22
CA ASP A 72 -1.18 4.68 1.81
C ASP A 72 -1.62 5.87 0.97
N LEU A 73 -2.57 6.68 1.45
CA LEU A 73 -3.02 7.89 0.78
C LEU A 73 -1.90 8.93 0.67
N GLU A 74 -1.20 9.22 1.77
CA GLU A 74 -0.07 10.15 1.80
C GLU A 74 1.05 9.71 0.85
N MET A 75 1.28 8.40 0.76
CA MET A 75 2.26 7.83 -0.14
C MET A 75 1.90 8.07 -1.61
N LEU A 76 0.66 7.78 -2.01
CA LEU A 76 0.19 8.07 -3.37
C LEU A 76 0.34 9.55 -3.71
N GLU A 77 -0.05 10.46 -2.81
CA GLU A 77 0.07 11.90 -3.01
C GLU A 77 1.52 12.35 -3.18
N LYS A 78 2.39 11.92 -2.26
CA LYS A 78 3.82 12.28 -2.22
C LYS A 78 4.53 11.95 -3.52
N TYR A 79 4.18 10.83 -4.16
CA TYR A 79 4.85 10.34 -5.36
C TYR A 79 4.08 10.62 -6.66
N GLY A 80 3.15 11.57 -6.66
CA GLY A 80 2.52 12.08 -7.89
C GLY A 80 1.28 11.31 -8.35
N PHE A 81 0.76 10.41 -7.53
CA PHE A 81 -0.46 9.65 -7.77
C PHE A 81 -1.68 10.23 -7.03
N GLY A 82 -1.67 11.52 -6.71
CA GLY A 82 -2.72 12.20 -5.94
C GLY A 82 -4.13 12.05 -6.53
N SER A 83 -4.28 12.00 -7.86
CA SER A 83 -5.59 11.75 -8.48
C SER A 83 -6.19 10.37 -8.14
N ARG A 84 -5.34 9.37 -7.89
CA ARG A 84 -5.77 8.06 -7.39
C ARG A 84 -6.18 8.14 -5.93
N ALA A 85 -5.42 8.85 -5.10
CA ALA A 85 -5.77 9.11 -3.71
C ALA A 85 -7.13 9.83 -3.58
N ASP A 86 -7.38 10.86 -4.40
CA ASP A 86 -8.65 11.60 -4.45
C ASP A 86 -9.83 10.68 -4.78
N LYS A 87 -9.68 9.83 -5.80
CA LYS A 87 -10.71 8.86 -6.19
C LYS A 87 -11.05 7.89 -5.05
N VAL A 88 -10.05 7.46 -4.28
CA VAL A 88 -10.26 6.54 -3.15
C VAL A 88 -10.89 7.27 -1.95
N ARG A 89 -10.64 8.57 -1.77
CA ARG A 89 -11.35 9.38 -0.75
C ARG A 89 -12.84 9.54 -1.02
N GLU A 90 -13.26 9.44 -2.28
CA GLU A 90 -14.68 9.48 -2.67
C GLU A 90 -15.44 8.19 -2.36
N LEU A 91 -14.78 7.14 -1.85
CA LEU A 91 -15.45 5.90 -1.44
C LEU A 91 -16.34 6.10 -0.21
N CYS A 92 -17.28 5.18 -0.02
CA CYS A 92 -18.16 5.15 1.15
C CYS A 92 -17.43 4.57 2.37
N TRP A 93 -16.42 5.29 2.86
CA TRP A 93 -15.77 5.01 4.14
C TRP A 93 -16.80 5.05 5.29
N LYS A 94 -16.58 4.22 6.31
CA LYS A 94 -17.50 4.11 7.46
C LYS A 94 -17.42 5.29 8.41
#